data_AF-A0A653JN75-F1
#
_entry.id   AF-A0A653JN75-F1
#
_cell.length_a   1.000
_cell.length_b   1.000
_cell.length_c   1.000
_cell.angle_alpha   90.00
_cell.angle_beta   90.00
_cell.angle_gamma   90.00
#
_symmetry.space_group_name_H-M   'P 1'
#
loop_
_entity.id
_entity.type
_entity.pdbx_description
1 polymer ?
#
loop_
_entity_poly.entity_id
_entity_poly.type
_entity_poly.pdbx_seq_one_letter_code
_entity_poly.pdbx_strand_id
1 'polypeptide(L)'
;MVYRKTLVGLVIATLAGCSAAEEDKTSSPEDRGVFERRNTAPDPADNALKPRRAEQAYARIALNCINKQYPSKISHVLNSAADVAEPAKLTPLFYGCFDWHSAVHGHWLLIRLWGQDLVPDMDDEIAAALAANYTAAKVAGELAYFQGADRTAFERPYGIAWFLQLTAELRDIAKGEGSKAEQAKLWLDRLQPLEALIVDNIKNWLPKLAYPVRLGTHNQSAFAFGLFLDWAARSGDREMTALVREKALDFHRQDRDCPMAYEPSGEDFLSSCLMVADLMRRLMNQREYAEWLSGFLPALPTDGRGDWLEMGVVKDPTDGKLVHLDGLNLSRAWALEGMASALPDDDPRRAALLASARLHGNSGEQAVRTPHYSGSHWLASFATYWRTRRGIDKNSSNPAS
;
A
#
# COMPACT_ATOMS: atom_id res chain seq x y z
N MET A 1 -57.57 64.78 8.29
CA MET A 1 -58.84 64.20 8.76
C MET A 1 -59.62 63.72 7.55
N VAL A 2 -59.50 62.44 7.18
CA VAL A 2 -60.52 61.58 6.54
C VAL A 2 -59.92 60.16 6.59
N TYR A 3 -60.51 59.31 7.41
CA TYR A 3 -60.20 57.88 7.50
C TYR A 3 -60.79 57.15 6.29
N ARG A 4 -60.02 56.28 5.63
CA ARG A 4 -60.57 55.19 4.82
C ARG A 4 -59.91 53.88 5.24
N LYS A 5 -60.73 53.01 5.82
CA LYS A 5 -60.43 51.62 6.17
C LYS A 5 -60.27 50.82 4.88
N THR A 6 -59.22 49.99 4.81
CA THR A 6 -59.15 48.92 3.82
C THR A 6 -58.91 47.61 4.54
N LEU A 7 -59.84 46.69 4.34
CA LEU A 7 -59.95 45.34 4.87
C LEU A 7 -58.81 44.47 4.29
N VAL A 8 -58.07 43.75 5.13
CA VAL A 8 -57.16 42.68 4.69
C VAL A 8 -57.98 41.40 4.56
N GLY A 9 -58.28 41.01 3.33
CA GLY A 9 -58.90 39.73 2.99
C GLY A 9 -57.83 38.65 2.83
N LEU A 10 -57.86 37.66 3.71
CA LEU A 10 -57.06 36.44 3.64
C LEU A 10 -57.62 35.56 2.50
N VAL A 11 -56.89 35.39 1.39
CA VAL A 11 -57.23 34.43 0.35
C VAL A 11 -56.53 33.11 0.66
N ILE A 12 -57.32 32.10 1.04
CA ILE A 12 -56.90 30.70 1.09
C ILE A 12 -57.03 30.15 -0.34
N ALA A 13 -55.90 29.91 -1.00
CA ALA A 13 -55.86 29.18 -2.26
C ALA A 13 -55.52 27.71 -1.99
N THR A 14 -56.48 26.83 -2.24
CA THR A 14 -56.34 25.38 -2.18
C THR A 14 -55.64 24.85 -3.43
N LEU A 15 -54.59 24.06 -3.17
CA LEU A 15 -53.89 23.06 -3.99
C LEU A 15 -54.50 22.66 -5.35
N ALA A 16 -53.68 22.75 -6.39
CA ALA A 16 -53.60 21.76 -7.48
C ALA A 16 -52.13 21.65 -7.91
N GLY A 17 -51.37 20.81 -7.20
CA GLY A 17 -50.02 20.43 -7.61
C GLY A 17 -50.11 19.38 -8.71
N CYS A 18 -49.67 19.73 -9.92
CA CYS A 18 -49.31 18.75 -10.93
C CYS A 18 -48.02 18.06 -10.46
N SER A 19 -48.16 16.93 -9.78
CA SER A 19 -47.09 15.94 -9.67
C SER A 19 -46.89 15.34 -11.07
N ALA A 20 -45.72 15.59 -11.66
CA ALA A 20 -45.18 14.62 -12.59
C ALA A 20 -44.95 13.35 -11.77
N ALA A 21 -45.57 12.25 -12.19
CA ALA A 21 -45.26 10.94 -11.65
C ALA A 21 -43.84 10.60 -12.11
N GLU A 22 -42.84 10.90 -11.28
CA GLU A 22 -41.60 10.14 -11.31
C GLU A 22 -41.97 8.73 -10.89
N GLU A 23 -41.84 7.78 -11.82
CA GLU A 23 -41.78 6.37 -11.49
C GLU A 23 -40.63 6.18 -10.50
N ASP A 24 -40.98 6.10 -9.23
CA ASP A 24 -40.10 5.63 -8.17
C ASP A 24 -39.80 4.16 -8.47
N LYS A 25 -38.76 3.92 -9.29
CA LYS A 25 -38.09 2.63 -9.35
C LYS A 25 -37.35 2.47 -8.04
N THR A 26 -38.10 2.13 -6.99
CA THR A 26 -37.57 1.54 -5.77
C THR A 26 -36.81 0.29 -6.19
N SER A 27 -35.48 0.40 -6.30
CA SER A 27 -34.59 -0.76 -6.41
C SER A 27 -34.96 -1.70 -5.26
N SER A 28 -35.38 -2.92 -5.57
CA SER A 28 -35.72 -3.89 -4.55
C SER A 28 -34.48 -4.17 -3.67
N PRO A 29 -34.65 -4.56 -2.40
CA PRO A 29 -33.54 -5.03 -1.57
C PRO A 29 -32.77 -6.21 -2.19
N GLU A 30 -33.38 -6.93 -3.13
CA GLU A 30 -32.75 -8.02 -3.86
C GLU A 30 -31.69 -7.51 -4.86
N ASP A 31 -31.93 -6.39 -5.56
CA ASP A 31 -30.98 -5.84 -6.54
C ASP A 31 -29.68 -5.30 -5.90
N ARG A 32 -29.75 -4.83 -4.65
CA ARG A 32 -28.54 -4.44 -3.88
C ARG A 32 -27.66 -5.65 -3.52
N GLY A 33 -28.22 -6.86 -3.49
CA GLY A 33 -27.52 -8.08 -3.09
C GLY A 33 -27.05 -8.99 -4.24
N VAL A 34 -27.47 -8.76 -5.49
CA VAL A 34 -27.09 -9.64 -6.62
C VAL A 34 -25.60 -9.53 -6.97
N PHE A 35 -25.02 -8.33 -6.85
CA PHE A 35 -23.59 -8.11 -7.11
C PHE A 35 -22.71 -8.59 -5.96
N GLU A 36 -23.12 -8.39 -4.70
CA GLU A 36 -22.38 -8.82 -3.51
C GLU A 36 -22.23 -10.34 -3.46
N ARG A 37 -23.28 -11.10 -3.81
CA ARG A 37 -23.24 -12.58 -3.74
C ARG A 37 -22.39 -13.26 -4.81
N ARG A 38 -22.11 -12.60 -5.94
CA ARG A 38 -21.40 -13.26 -7.04
C ARG A 38 -19.89 -13.37 -6.84
N ASN A 39 -19.30 -12.58 -5.92
CA ASN A 39 -17.85 -12.54 -5.75
C ASN A 39 -17.35 -12.53 -4.28
N THR A 40 -18.21 -12.69 -3.27
CA THR A 40 -17.75 -12.78 -1.88
C THR A 40 -17.04 -14.10 -1.60
N ALA A 41 -15.75 -14.02 -1.24
CA ALA A 41 -15.09 -15.08 -0.49
C ALA A 41 -15.80 -15.26 0.88
N PRO A 42 -15.75 -16.46 1.50
CA PRO A 42 -16.45 -16.72 2.76
C PRO A 42 -16.08 -15.73 3.88
N ASP A 43 -17.01 -15.45 4.78
CA ASP A 43 -16.80 -14.54 5.92
C ASP A 43 -15.64 -15.06 6.80
N PRO A 44 -14.66 -14.22 7.20
CA PRO A 44 -13.64 -14.62 8.16
C PRO A 44 -14.20 -15.21 9.47
N ALA A 45 -15.39 -14.78 9.90
CA ALA A 45 -16.08 -15.29 11.09
C ALA A 45 -16.65 -16.71 10.94
N ASP A 46 -16.82 -17.20 9.70
CA ASP A 46 -17.37 -18.54 9.41
C ASP A 46 -16.36 -19.68 9.60
N ASN A 47 -15.13 -19.38 10.05
CA ASN A 47 -14.09 -20.38 10.23
C ASN A 47 -13.99 -20.84 11.68
N ALA A 48 -14.44 -22.06 11.95
CA ALA A 48 -13.99 -22.82 13.12
C ALA A 48 -12.44 -22.86 13.14
N LEU A 49 -11.85 -22.33 14.22
CA LEU A 49 -10.42 -22.12 14.40
C LEU A 49 -9.66 -23.45 14.53
N LYS A 50 -9.26 -24.05 13.40
CA LYS A 50 -8.05 -24.88 13.38
C LYS A 50 -6.83 -23.94 13.36
N PRO A 51 -5.73 -24.24 14.09
CA PRO A 51 -4.51 -23.44 13.99
C PRO A 51 -4.01 -23.44 12.54
N ARG A 52 -4.03 -22.27 11.90
CA ARG A 52 -3.46 -22.07 10.55
C ARG A 52 -2.02 -21.62 10.66
N ARG A 53 -1.19 -21.93 9.66
CA ARG A 53 0.11 -21.26 9.49
C ARG A 53 -0.14 -19.76 9.27
N ALA A 54 0.79 -18.89 9.65
CA ALA A 54 0.61 -17.45 9.54
C ALA A 54 0.30 -17.03 8.09
N GLU A 55 0.97 -17.65 7.12
CA GLU A 55 0.82 -17.41 5.68
C GLU A 55 -0.61 -17.72 5.19
N GLN A 56 -1.22 -18.80 5.68
CA GLN A 56 -2.61 -19.15 5.36
C GLN A 56 -3.61 -18.15 5.98
N ALA A 57 -3.32 -17.65 7.19
CA ALA A 57 -4.12 -16.60 7.79
C ALA A 57 -4.03 -15.29 6.98
N TYR A 58 -2.82 -14.92 6.54
CA TYR A 58 -2.58 -13.73 5.72
C TYR A 58 -3.26 -13.84 4.35
N ALA A 59 -3.17 -14.99 3.68
CA ALA A 59 -3.87 -15.24 2.43
C ALA A 59 -5.39 -15.11 2.59
N ARG A 60 -5.96 -15.68 3.65
CA ARG A 60 -7.40 -15.58 3.92
C ARG A 60 -7.84 -14.14 4.14
N ILE A 61 -7.07 -13.33 4.87
CA ILE A 61 -7.36 -11.91 5.09
C ILE A 61 -7.50 -11.16 3.75
N ALA A 62 -6.56 -11.37 2.83
CA ALA A 62 -6.61 -10.74 1.51
C ALA A 62 -7.76 -11.27 0.64
N LEU A 63 -7.99 -12.59 0.61
CA LEU A 63 -9.12 -13.20 -0.13
C LEU A 63 -10.48 -12.68 0.34
N ASN A 64 -10.63 -12.42 1.64
CA ASN A 64 -11.87 -11.88 2.20
C ASN A 64 -12.12 -10.41 1.81
N CYS A 65 -11.06 -9.70 1.39
CA CYS A 65 -11.18 -8.32 0.94
C CYS A 65 -11.32 -8.22 -0.58
N ILE A 66 -10.57 -8.99 -1.38
CA ILE A 66 -10.28 -8.75 -2.82
C ILE A 66 -11.47 -8.46 -3.76
N ASN A 67 -12.71 -8.78 -3.36
CA ASN A 67 -13.94 -8.49 -4.09
C ASN A 67 -15.04 -7.81 -3.24
N LYS A 68 -14.69 -7.30 -2.06
CA LYS A 68 -15.56 -6.64 -1.11
C LYS A 68 -15.58 -5.14 -1.36
N GLN A 69 -16.70 -4.64 -1.87
CA GLN A 69 -16.85 -3.25 -2.27
C GLN A 69 -17.03 -2.27 -1.08
N TYR A 70 -17.57 -2.74 0.06
CA TYR A 70 -17.89 -1.86 1.21
C TYR A 70 -17.48 -2.47 2.55
N PRO A 71 -17.12 -1.65 3.55
CA PRO A 71 -16.95 -0.19 3.47
C PRO A 71 -15.75 0.19 2.59
N SER A 72 -15.84 1.35 1.90
CA SER A 72 -14.77 1.88 1.06
C SER A 72 -14.62 3.39 1.25
N LYS A 73 -13.37 3.84 1.23
CA LYS A 73 -12.92 5.23 1.32
C LYS A 73 -12.40 5.65 -0.05
N ILE A 74 -13.16 6.50 -0.70
CA ILE A 74 -12.82 7.09 -2.01
C ILE A 74 -12.20 8.46 -1.75
N SER A 75 -11.03 8.71 -2.31
CA SER A 75 -10.33 10.00 -2.21
C SER A 75 -9.92 10.48 -3.59
N HIS A 76 -10.72 11.37 -4.18
CA HIS A 76 -10.42 12.03 -5.44
C HIS A 76 -11.07 13.41 -5.53
N VAL A 77 -10.64 14.21 -6.52
CA VAL A 77 -11.31 15.47 -6.85
C VAL A 77 -12.59 15.14 -7.64
N LEU A 78 -13.71 15.74 -7.24
CA LEU A 78 -14.97 15.71 -8.00
C LEU A 78 -15.02 16.95 -8.89
N ASN A 79 -14.85 16.78 -10.19
CA ASN A 79 -14.95 17.85 -11.17
C ASN A 79 -16.40 18.12 -11.59
N SER A 80 -17.24 17.09 -11.51
CA SER A 80 -18.68 17.20 -11.75
C SER A 80 -19.44 16.10 -11.02
N ALA A 81 -20.78 16.12 -11.11
CA ALA A 81 -21.62 15.05 -10.59
C ALA A 81 -21.33 13.68 -11.24
N ALA A 82 -20.74 13.65 -12.43
CA ALA A 82 -20.37 12.40 -13.12
C ALA A 82 -19.20 11.66 -12.45
N ASP A 83 -18.44 12.32 -11.57
CA ASP A 83 -17.34 11.70 -10.82
C ASP A 83 -17.83 10.91 -9.60
N VAL A 84 -19.09 11.10 -9.19
CA VAL A 84 -19.70 10.35 -8.09
C VAL A 84 -20.17 9.00 -8.59
N ALA A 85 -19.42 7.95 -8.26
CA ALA A 85 -19.78 6.57 -8.57
C ALA A 85 -19.33 5.59 -7.49
N GLU A 86 -19.84 4.37 -7.59
CA GLU A 86 -19.48 3.26 -6.71
C GLU A 86 -18.02 2.81 -6.96
N PRO A 87 -17.31 2.26 -5.95
CA PRO A 87 -15.90 1.86 -6.09
C PRO A 87 -15.63 0.95 -7.29
N ALA A 88 -16.49 -0.05 -7.51
CA ALA A 88 -16.34 -1.00 -8.63
C ALA A 88 -16.55 -0.36 -10.01
N LYS A 89 -17.16 0.84 -10.10
CA LYS A 89 -17.27 1.62 -11.34
C LYS A 89 -16.11 2.58 -11.52
N LEU A 90 -15.53 3.06 -10.42
CA LEU A 90 -14.39 3.98 -10.43
C LEU A 90 -13.08 3.24 -10.72
N THR A 91 -12.73 2.25 -9.91
CA THR A 91 -11.44 1.53 -9.97
C THR A 91 -11.70 0.02 -10.01
N PRO A 92 -12.28 -0.49 -11.11
CA PRO A 92 -12.85 -1.85 -11.18
C PRO A 92 -11.85 -2.99 -10.97
N LEU A 93 -10.54 -2.72 -11.10
CA LEU A 93 -9.51 -3.73 -10.90
C LEU A 93 -9.07 -3.82 -9.43
N PHE A 94 -9.10 -2.70 -8.69
CA PHE A 94 -8.67 -2.57 -7.29
C PHE A 94 -9.75 -1.90 -6.42
N TYR A 95 -10.99 -2.39 -6.48
CA TYR A 95 -12.10 -1.88 -5.67
C TYR A 95 -12.32 -2.66 -4.36
N GLY A 96 -11.82 -3.90 -4.30
CA GLY A 96 -12.15 -4.88 -3.26
C GLY A 96 -11.32 -4.70 -2.00
N CYS A 97 -11.41 -3.54 -1.36
CA CYS A 97 -10.86 -3.29 -0.03
C CYS A 97 -11.33 -1.93 0.52
N PHE A 98 -10.79 -1.54 1.67
CA PHE A 98 -11.11 -0.26 2.29
C PHE A 98 -10.79 0.94 1.38
N ASP A 99 -9.69 0.90 0.65
CA ASP A 99 -9.38 1.87 -0.42
C ASP A 99 -8.52 1.21 -1.51
N TRP A 100 -8.14 1.99 -2.52
CA TRP A 100 -7.45 1.48 -3.70
C TRP A 100 -6.12 0.82 -3.36
N HIS A 101 -5.24 1.49 -2.60
CA HIS A 101 -3.95 0.90 -2.25
C HIS A 101 -4.11 -0.28 -1.31
N SER A 102 -5.11 -0.28 -0.43
CA SER A 102 -5.48 -1.45 0.38
C SER A 102 -5.85 -2.66 -0.46
N ALA A 103 -6.54 -2.46 -1.59
CA ALA A 103 -6.80 -3.54 -2.54
C ALA A 103 -5.50 -4.00 -3.20
N VAL A 104 -4.63 -3.08 -3.61
CA VAL A 104 -3.31 -3.42 -4.17
C VAL A 104 -2.45 -4.20 -3.17
N HIS A 105 -2.46 -3.87 -1.88
CA HIS A 105 -1.81 -4.64 -0.81
C HIS A 105 -2.28 -6.09 -0.78
N GLY A 106 -3.60 -6.31 -0.82
CA GLY A 106 -4.18 -7.65 -0.84
C GLY A 106 -3.74 -8.45 -2.07
N HIS A 107 -3.77 -7.82 -3.25
CA HIS A 107 -3.31 -8.44 -4.49
C HIS A 107 -1.82 -8.80 -4.45
N TRP A 108 -0.96 -7.87 -4.01
CA TRP A 108 0.49 -8.12 -3.87
C TRP A 108 0.77 -9.24 -2.87
N LEU A 109 0.08 -9.24 -1.73
CA LEU A 109 0.22 -10.25 -0.69
C LEU A 109 -0.10 -11.64 -1.26
N LEU A 110 -1.23 -11.79 -1.95
CA LEU A 110 -1.62 -13.06 -2.56
C LEU A 110 -0.63 -13.53 -3.62
N ILE A 111 -0.20 -12.64 -4.53
CA ILE A 111 0.78 -12.97 -5.56
C ILE A 111 2.11 -13.42 -4.93
N ARG A 112 2.57 -12.76 -3.87
CA ARG A 112 3.83 -13.12 -3.21
C ARG A 112 3.74 -14.46 -2.48
N LEU A 113 2.66 -14.71 -1.74
CA LEU A 113 2.45 -16.00 -1.07
C LEU A 113 2.33 -17.16 -2.06
N TRP A 114 1.58 -16.93 -3.14
CA TRP A 114 1.39 -17.88 -4.24
C TRP A 114 2.70 -18.15 -5.01
N GLY A 115 3.45 -17.10 -5.35
CA GLY A 115 4.69 -17.21 -6.12
C GLY A 115 5.89 -17.77 -5.34
N GLN A 116 5.86 -17.70 -4.00
CA GLN A 116 6.89 -18.26 -3.12
C GLN A 116 6.52 -19.65 -2.59
N ASP A 117 5.45 -20.27 -3.09
CA ASP A 117 4.94 -21.58 -2.66
C ASP A 117 4.69 -21.69 -1.15
N LEU A 118 4.25 -20.60 -0.52
CA LEU A 118 4.04 -20.53 0.93
C LEU A 118 2.67 -21.07 1.37
N VAL A 119 1.72 -21.17 0.43
CA VAL A 119 0.33 -21.61 0.65
C VAL A 119 -0.16 -22.51 -0.50
N PRO A 120 0.54 -23.60 -0.85
CA PRO A 120 0.22 -24.40 -2.04
C PRO A 120 -1.21 -25.00 -2.00
N ASP A 121 -1.76 -25.22 -0.81
CA ASP A 121 -3.14 -25.70 -0.63
C ASP A 121 -4.21 -24.66 -0.97
N MET A 122 -3.82 -23.40 -1.18
CA MET A 122 -4.70 -22.28 -1.54
C MET A 122 -4.44 -21.75 -2.96
N ASP A 123 -3.53 -22.37 -3.73
CA ASP A 123 -3.09 -21.84 -5.02
C ASP A 123 -4.24 -21.62 -6.01
N ASP A 124 -5.13 -22.61 -6.15
CA ASP A 124 -6.27 -22.54 -7.08
C ASP A 124 -7.27 -21.44 -6.69
N GLU A 125 -7.54 -21.32 -5.38
CA GLU A 125 -8.42 -20.27 -4.84
C GLU A 125 -7.84 -18.87 -5.09
N ILE A 126 -6.54 -18.70 -4.82
CA ILE A 126 -5.83 -17.45 -5.04
C ILE A 126 -5.81 -17.08 -6.53
N ALA A 127 -5.49 -18.04 -7.39
CA ALA A 127 -5.44 -17.81 -8.83
C ALA A 127 -6.81 -17.44 -9.41
N ALA A 128 -7.88 -18.13 -8.97
CA ALA A 128 -9.24 -17.81 -9.39
C ALA A 128 -9.66 -16.39 -8.95
N ALA A 129 -9.38 -16.02 -7.70
CA ALA A 129 -9.72 -14.70 -7.17
C ALA A 129 -9.01 -13.56 -7.92
N LEU A 130 -7.70 -13.71 -8.19
CA LEU A 130 -6.91 -12.73 -8.94
C LEU A 130 -7.35 -12.65 -10.41
N ALA A 131 -7.59 -13.79 -11.06
CA ALA A 131 -8.04 -13.83 -12.46
C ALA A 131 -9.40 -13.15 -12.66
N ALA A 132 -10.30 -13.18 -11.67
CA ALA A 132 -11.56 -12.47 -11.70
C ALA A 132 -11.39 -10.94 -11.75
N ASN A 133 -10.26 -10.39 -11.28
CA ASN A 133 -9.94 -8.96 -11.31
C ASN A 133 -9.09 -8.57 -12.52
N TYR A 134 -8.16 -9.41 -12.97
CA TYR A 134 -7.24 -9.09 -14.08
C TYR A 134 -7.83 -9.31 -15.48
N THR A 135 -9.04 -8.79 -15.71
CA THR A 135 -9.70 -8.85 -17.02
C THR A 135 -9.40 -7.60 -17.85
N ALA A 136 -9.40 -7.72 -19.17
CA ALA A 136 -9.15 -6.59 -20.06
C ALA A 136 -10.15 -5.43 -19.84
N ALA A 137 -11.41 -5.74 -19.53
CA ALA A 137 -12.44 -4.74 -19.24
C ALA A 137 -12.14 -3.97 -17.94
N LYS A 138 -11.73 -4.66 -16.88
CA LYS A 138 -11.35 -4.03 -15.61
C LYS A 138 -10.09 -3.18 -15.76
N VAL A 139 -9.08 -3.66 -16.49
CA VAL A 139 -7.87 -2.87 -16.80
C VAL A 139 -8.24 -1.59 -17.58
N ALA A 140 -9.12 -1.69 -18.57
CA ALA A 140 -9.57 -0.52 -19.34
C ALA A 140 -10.29 0.52 -18.47
N GLY A 141 -11.11 0.07 -17.52
CA GLY A 141 -11.74 0.98 -16.55
C GLY A 141 -10.73 1.64 -15.61
N GLU A 142 -9.73 0.88 -15.15
CA GLU A 142 -8.63 1.41 -14.32
C GLU A 142 -7.83 2.50 -15.06
N LEU A 143 -7.49 2.24 -16.32
CA LEU A 143 -6.84 3.23 -17.20
C LEU A 143 -7.68 4.49 -17.37
N ALA A 144 -8.97 4.33 -17.68
CA ALA A 144 -9.89 5.45 -17.84
C ALA A 144 -9.98 6.29 -16.54
N TYR A 145 -9.90 5.64 -15.38
CA TYR A 145 -9.86 6.35 -14.11
C TYR A 145 -8.59 7.20 -13.96
N PHE A 146 -7.40 6.63 -14.14
CA PHE A 146 -6.13 7.36 -14.03
C PHE A 146 -5.98 8.49 -15.07
N GLN A 147 -6.59 8.34 -16.24
CA GLN A 147 -6.59 9.34 -17.32
C GLN A 147 -7.64 10.44 -17.14
N GLY A 148 -8.54 10.32 -16.15
CA GLY A 148 -9.54 11.33 -15.87
C GLY A 148 -8.92 12.67 -15.44
N ALA A 149 -9.67 13.75 -15.65
CA ALA A 149 -9.26 15.09 -15.24
C ALA A 149 -8.89 15.13 -13.75
N ASP A 150 -7.77 15.78 -13.42
CA ASP A 150 -7.22 15.93 -12.06
C ASP A 150 -6.90 14.62 -11.32
N ARG A 151 -6.77 13.50 -12.05
CA ARG A 151 -6.42 12.18 -11.47
C ARG A 151 -4.98 11.74 -11.71
N THR A 152 -4.17 12.53 -12.42
CA THR A 152 -2.74 12.23 -12.66
C THR A 152 -1.93 12.00 -11.38
N ALA A 153 -2.30 12.66 -10.27
CA ALA A 153 -1.64 12.52 -8.98
C ALA A 153 -2.29 11.48 -8.04
N PHE A 154 -3.31 10.75 -8.51
CA PHE A 154 -3.99 9.72 -7.72
C PHE A 154 -2.98 8.69 -7.18
N GLU A 155 -3.12 8.35 -5.89
CA GLU A 155 -2.28 7.37 -5.18
C GLU A 155 -0.78 7.67 -5.13
N ARG A 156 -0.39 8.89 -5.49
CA ARG A 156 1.01 9.33 -5.43
C ARG A 156 1.44 9.66 -4.00
N PRO A 157 2.57 9.16 -3.51
CA PRO A 157 3.44 8.16 -4.14
C PRO A 157 3.17 6.72 -3.65
N TYR A 158 2.33 6.53 -2.63
CA TYR A 158 2.22 5.29 -1.88
C TYR A 158 1.57 4.14 -2.65
N GLY A 159 0.31 4.30 -3.08
CA GLY A 159 -0.42 3.21 -3.72
C GLY A 159 0.27 2.76 -5.00
N ILE A 160 0.75 3.71 -5.80
CA ILE A 160 1.47 3.41 -7.03
C ILE A 160 2.79 2.66 -6.76
N ALA A 161 3.46 2.92 -5.63
CA ALA A 161 4.65 2.15 -5.24
C ALA A 161 4.33 0.69 -4.95
N TRP A 162 3.21 0.41 -4.26
CA TRP A 162 2.73 -0.96 -4.05
C TRP A 162 2.26 -1.64 -5.34
N PHE A 163 1.65 -0.89 -6.25
CA PHE A 163 1.30 -1.42 -7.57
C PHE A 163 2.55 -1.84 -8.36
N LEU A 164 3.61 -1.02 -8.33
CA LEU A 164 4.88 -1.40 -8.93
C LEU A 164 5.53 -2.61 -8.22
N GLN A 165 5.35 -2.78 -6.91
CA GLN A 165 5.76 -4.02 -6.25
C GLN A 165 4.95 -5.24 -6.75
N LEU A 166 3.64 -5.10 -6.94
CA LEU A 166 2.78 -6.17 -7.49
C LEU A 166 3.29 -6.65 -8.86
N THR A 167 3.56 -5.72 -9.77
CA THR A 167 4.06 -6.10 -11.10
C THR A 167 5.51 -6.60 -11.05
N ALA A 168 6.33 -6.13 -10.10
CA ALA A 168 7.65 -6.70 -9.87
C ALA A 168 7.60 -8.17 -9.41
N GLU A 169 6.68 -8.54 -8.51
CA GLU A 169 6.49 -9.95 -8.11
C GLU A 169 6.07 -10.82 -9.30
N LEU A 170 5.09 -10.37 -10.09
CA LEU A 170 4.66 -11.10 -11.28
C LEU A 170 5.81 -11.33 -12.26
N ARG A 171 6.66 -10.31 -12.44
CA ARG A 171 7.83 -10.38 -13.32
C ARG A 171 8.88 -11.36 -12.81
N ASP A 172 9.08 -11.47 -11.50
CA ASP A 172 10.00 -12.44 -10.93
C ASP A 172 9.46 -13.88 -11.06
N ILE A 173 8.16 -14.09 -10.85
CA ILE A 173 7.51 -15.40 -11.05
C ILE A 173 7.56 -15.81 -12.53
N ALA A 174 7.31 -14.87 -13.45
CA ALA A 174 7.30 -15.11 -14.89
C ALA A 174 8.69 -15.47 -15.48
N LYS A 175 9.78 -15.26 -14.75
CA LYS A 175 11.13 -15.73 -15.14
C LYS A 175 11.34 -17.22 -14.86
N GLY A 176 10.49 -17.84 -14.04
CA GLY A 176 10.53 -19.26 -13.74
C GLY A 176 9.92 -20.13 -14.85
N GLU A 177 9.58 -21.35 -14.49
CA GLU A 177 8.97 -22.35 -15.39
C GLU A 177 7.65 -22.88 -14.83
N GLY A 178 6.86 -23.54 -15.67
CA GLY A 178 5.60 -24.17 -15.27
C GLY A 178 4.38 -23.23 -15.27
N SER A 179 3.24 -23.76 -14.83
CA SER A 179 1.94 -23.10 -14.94
C SER A 179 1.86 -21.76 -14.20
N LYS A 180 2.54 -21.63 -13.05
CA LYS A 180 2.62 -20.35 -12.32
C LYS A 180 3.35 -19.27 -13.12
N ALA A 181 4.45 -19.63 -13.78
CA ALA A 181 5.21 -18.68 -14.61
C ALA A 181 4.38 -18.21 -15.82
N GLU A 182 3.69 -19.13 -16.50
CA GLU A 182 2.80 -18.81 -17.62
C GLU A 182 1.63 -17.91 -17.19
N GLN A 183 1.01 -18.23 -16.05
CA GLN A 183 -0.08 -17.44 -15.49
C GLN A 183 0.37 -16.04 -15.04
N ALA A 184 1.54 -15.94 -14.40
CA ALA A 184 2.11 -14.67 -13.98
C ALA A 184 2.45 -13.77 -15.19
N LYS A 185 2.97 -14.36 -16.27
CA LYS A 185 3.22 -13.65 -17.54
C LYS A 185 1.91 -13.09 -18.11
N LEU A 186 0.86 -13.91 -18.18
CA LEU A 186 -0.45 -13.45 -18.66
C LEU A 186 -1.00 -12.30 -17.82
N TRP A 187 -0.92 -12.38 -16.50
CA TRP A 187 -1.38 -11.30 -15.61
C TRP A 187 -0.52 -10.04 -15.74
N LEU A 188 0.80 -10.18 -15.86
CA LEU A 188 1.70 -9.06 -16.08
C LEU A 188 1.36 -8.34 -17.40
N ASP A 189 1.18 -9.09 -18.49
CA ASP A 189 0.80 -8.54 -19.80
C ASP A 189 -0.52 -7.75 -19.73
N ARG A 190 -1.47 -8.17 -18.88
CA ARG A 190 -2.73 -7.44 -18.64
C ARG A 190 -2.53 -6.16 -17.87
N LEU A 191 -1.63 -6.13 -16.87
CA LEU A 191 -1.39 -4.96 -16.01
C LEU A 191 -0.40 -3.97 -16.62
N GLN A 192 0.40 -4.37 -17.60
CA GLN A 192 1.45 -3.55 -18.19
C GLN A 192 0.97 -2.20 -18.77
N PRO A 193 -0.22 -2.06 -19.39
CA PRO A 193 -0.72 -0.76 -19.81
C PRO A 193 -0.91 0.23 -18.65
N LEU A 194 -1.41 -0.23 -17.51
CA LEU A 194 -1.58 0.59 -16.31
C LEU A 194 -0.22 0.91 -15.68
N GLU A 195 0.70 -0.06 -15.67
CA GLU A 195 2.09 0.14 -15.26
C GLU A 195 2.76 1.25 -16.06
N ALA A 196 2.66 1.22 -17.39
CA ALA A 196 3.24 2.24 -18.26
C ALA A 196 2.69 3.65 -17.94
N LEU A 197 1.37 3.79 -17.80
CA LEU A 197 0.73 5.06 -17.45
C LEU A 197 1.22 5.59 -16.08
N ILE A 198 1.29 4.72 -15.07
CA ILE A 198 1.78 5.08 -13.73
C ILE A 198 3.26 5.50 -13.79
N VAL A 199 4.09 4.74 -14.50
CA VAL A 199 5.52 5.02 -14.66
C VAL A 199 5.74 6.38 -15.34
N ASP A 200 5.01 6.67 -16.42
CA ASP A 200 5.09 7.96 -17.10
C ASP A 200 4.69 9.11 -16.17
N ASN A 201 3.63 8.94 -15.38
CA ASN A 201 3.21 9.94 -14.39
C ASN A 201 4.28 10.16 -13.31
N ILE A 202 4.94 9.11 -12.83
CA ILE A 202 6.05 9.20 -11.87
C ILE A 202 7.24 9.94 -12.50
N LYS A 203 7.67 9.56 -13.72
CA LYS A 203 8.80 10.19 -14.43
C LYS A 203 8.54 11.67 -14.71
N ASN A 204 7.30 12.04 -14.99
CA ASN A 204 6.88 13.44 -15.15
C ASN A 204 6.80 14.23 -13.84
N TRP A 205 6.64 13.55 -12.70
CA TRP A 205 6.52 14.17 -11.38
C TRP A 205 7.86 14.32 -10.66
N LEU A 206 8.71 13.30 -10.69
CA LEU A 206 9.96 13.26 -9.92
C LEU A 206 10.85 14.51 -10.13
N PRO A 207 11.09 14.99 -11.36
CA PRO A 207 11.91 16.19 -11.59
C PRO A 207 11.32 17.48 -10.99
N LYS A 208 10.02 17.50 -10.66
CA LYS A 208 9.32 18.68 -10.12
C LYS A 208 9.40 18.76 -8.59
N LEU A 209 9.91 17.73 -7.92
CA LEU A 209 10.05 17.73 -6.47
C LEU A 209 11.20 18.65 -6.03
N ALA A 210 10.86 19.74 -5.35
CA ALA A 210 11.84 20.63 -4.73
C ALA A 210 12.34 20.12 -3.37
N TYR A 211 11.53 19.30 -2.67
CA TYR A 211 11.81 18.85 -1.31
C TYR A 211 11.40 17.38 -1.12
N PRO A 212 12.11 16.62 -0.24
CA PRO A 212 11.65 15.32 0.21
C PRO A 212 10.45 15.48 1.15
N VAL A 213 9.60 14.45 1.20
CA VAL A 213 8.49 14.37 2.15
C VAL A 213 8.86 13.34 3.23
N ARG A 214 9.04 13.83 4.47
CA ARG A 214 9.65 13.04 5.56
C ARG A 214 8.66 12.44 6.55
N LEU A 215 7.38 12.81 6.50
CA LEU A 215 6.33 12.35 7.42
C LEU A 215 6.16 10.82 7.41
N GLY A 216 5.74 10.20 8.53
CA GLY A 216 5.64 8.74 8.65
C GLY A 216 4.38 8.09 8.07
N THR A 217 3.75 8.70 7.06
CA THR A 217 2.52 8.18 6.42
C THR A 217 2.61 8.18 4.89
N HIS A 218 1.51 8.00 4.17
CA HIS A 218 1.44 7.70 2.73
C HIS A 218 2.29 8.62 1.84
N ASN A 219 2.41 9.91 2.15
CA ASN A 219 3.13 10.84 1.27
C ASN A 219 4.66 10.73 1.37
N GLN A 220 5.21 9.87 2.24
CA GLN A 220 6.64 9.73 2.50
C GLN A 220 7.41 9.33 1.24
N SER A 221 8.38 10.16 0.84
CA SER A 221 9.06 10.00 -0.45
C SER A 221 10.08 8.85 -0.44
N ALA A 222 10.82 8.65 0.66
CA ALA A 222 11.93 7.69 0.67
C ALA A 222 11.47 6.23 0.53
N PHE A 223 10.35 5.88 1.15
CA PHE A 223 9.67 4.59 1.07
C PHE A 223 9.26 4.29 -0.36
N ALA A 224 8.51 5.21 -0.99
CA ALA A 224 8.08 5.03 -2.36
C ALA A 224 9.27 4.94 -3.33
N PHE A 225 10.30 5.77 -3.13
CA PHE A 225 11.52 5.76 -3.96
C PHE A 225 12.27 4.43 -3.84
N GLY A 226 12.36 3.86 -2.64
CA GLY A 226 12.96 2.54 -2.43
C GLY A 226 12.24 1.46 -3.24
N LEU A 227 10.90 1.47 -3.20
CA LEU A 227 10.08 0.53 -3.98
C LEU A 227 10.14 0.80 -5.49
N PHE A 228 10.28 2.05 -5.93
CA PHE A 228 10.49 2.38 -7.34
C PHE A 228 11.82 1.82 -7.85
N LEU A 229 12.90 1.91 -7.07
CA LEU A 229 14.19 1.30 -7.41
C LEU A 229 14.10 -0.22 -7.48
N ASP A 230 13.41 -0.84 -6.51
CA ASP A 230 13.22 -2.28 -6.48
C ASP A 230 12.46 -2.75 -7.73
N TRP A 231 11.40 -2.04 -8.14
CA TRP A 231 10.70 -2.30 -9.39
C TRP A 231 11.59 -2.07 -10.62
N ALA A 232 12.29 -0.94 -10.69
CA ALA A 232 13.11 -0.55 -11.84
C ALA A 232 14.22 -1.56 -12.14
N ALA A 233 14.84 -2.12 -11.10
CA ALA A 233 15.82 -3.18 -11.23
C ALA A 233 15.22 -4.47 -11.83
N ARG A 234 13.93 -4.76 -11.59
CA ARG A 234 13.28 -5.97 -12.13
C ARG A 234 12.70 -5.74 -13.53
N SER A 235 12.19 -4.54 -13.81
CA SER A 235 11.65 -4.14 -15.12
C SER A 235 12.75 -3.78 -16.12
N GLY A 236 13.96 -3.45 -15.65
CA GLY A 236 15.05 -2.96 -16.49
C GLY A 236 14.94 -1.47 -16.84
N ASP A 237 14.07 -0.72 -16.15
CA ASP A 237 13.86 0.71 -16.39
C ASP A 237 15.03 1.55 -15.84
N ARG A 238 16.01 1.80 -16.72
CA ARG A 238 17.21 2.59 -16.39
C ARG A 238 16.90 4.06 -16.14
N GLU A 239 15.87 4.60 -16.77
CA GLU A 239 15.48 6.01 -16.61
C GLU A 239 14.88 6.24 -15.22
N MET A 240 13.96 5.39 -14.77
CA MET A 240 13.44 5.42 -13.41
C MET A 240 14.55 5.30 -12.38
N THR A 241 15.49 4.36 -12.61
CA THR A 241 16.67 4.19 -11.75
C THR A 241 17.48 5.49 -11.66
N ALA A 242 17.76 6.14 -12.79
CA ALA A 242 18.52 7.39 -12.84
C ALA A 242 17.79 8.54 -12.14
N LEU A 243 16.50 8.74 -12.43
CA LEU A 243 15.68 9.82 -11.85
C LEU A 243 15.57 9.69 -10.33
N VAL A 244 15.27 8.50 -9.83
CA VAL A 244 15.13 8.26 -8.38
C VAL A 244 16.50 8.38 -7.70
N ARG A 245 17.57 7.84 -8.29
CA ARG A 245 18.94 7.98 -7.77
C ARG A 245 19.36 9.44 -7.64
N GLU A 246 19.13 10.23 -8.69
CA GLU A 246 19.45 11.66 -8.70
C GLU A 246 18.70 12.39 -7.59
N LYS A 247 17.35 12.31 -7.56
CA LYS A 247 16.57 13.04 -6.55
C LYS A 247 16.84 12.57 -5.13
N ALA A 248 17.00 11.27 -4.90
CA ALA A 248 17.30 10.75 -3.57
C ALA A 248 18.66 11.23 -3.05
N LEU A 249 19.69 11.22 -3.89
CA LEU A 249 21.02 11.72 -3.50
C LEU A 249 21.01 13.23 -3.30
N ASP A 250 20.30 14.00 -4.12
CA ASP A 250 20.12 15.45 -3.92
C ASP A 250 19.46 15.75 -2.57
N PHE A 251 18.45 14.97 -2.18
CA PHE A 251 17.71 15.18 -0.94
C PHE A 251 18.44 14.71 0.32
N HIS A 252 19.15 13.59 0.25
CA HIS A 252 19.53 12.85 1.46
C HIS A 252 21.03 12.63 1.63
N ARG A 253 21.86 12.90 0.61
CA ARG A 253 23.33 12.69 0.72
C ARG A 253 23.96 13.49 1.85
N GLN A 254 23.43 14.68 2.14
CA GLN A 254 23.95 15.58 3.17
C GLN A 254 23.17 15.52 4.49
N ASP A 255 22.15 14.67 4.60
CA ASP A 255 21.39 14.53 5.84
C ASP A 255 22.31 14.04 6.97
N ARG A 256 22.21 14.66 8.15
CA ARG A 256 22.92 14.29 9.38
C ARG A 256 21.95 14.38 10.57
N ASP A 257 22.29 13.69 11.65
CA ASP A 257 21.59 13.82 12.94
C ASP A 257 20.06 13.69 12.82
N CYS A 258 19.58 12.65 12.13
CA CYS A 258 18.15 12.50 11.89
C CYS A 258 17.36 12.49 13.21
N PRO A 259 16.29 13.28 13.35
CA PRO A 259 15.63 13.54 14.63
C PRO A 259 14.74 12.38 15.08
N MET A 260 15.35 11.26 15.47
CA MET A 260 14.64 10.06 15.96
C MET A 260 13.73 10.36 17.16
N ALA A 261 14.00 11.41 17.93
CA ALA A 261 13.18 11.86 19.05
C ALA A 261 11.75 12.30 18.66
N TYR A 262 11.47 12.53 17.38
CA TYR A 262 10.13 12.86 16.88
C TYR A 262 9.33 11.63 16.46
N GLU A 263 9.91 10.43 16.54
CA GLU A 263 9.23 9.20 16.19
C GLU A 263 8.99 8.31 17.43
N PRO A 264 7.81 7.68 17.55
CA PRO A 264 6.69 7.74 16.62
C PRO A 264 5.88 9.05 16.72
N SER A 265 5.38 9.56 15.59
CA SER A 265 4.20 10.43 15.56
C SER A 265 2.93 9.57 15.64
N GLY A 266 1.82 10.16 16.12
CA GLY A 266 0.63 9.42 16.56
C GLY A 266 -0.11 8.59 15.51
N GLU A 267 0.19 8.76 14.22
CA GLU A 267 -0.42 8.01 13.11
C GLU A 267 0.62 7.42 12.16
N ASP A 268 1.89 7.32 12.58
CA ASP A 268 2.95 6.79 11.74
C ASP A 268 2.75 5.30 11.46
N PHE A 269 2.93 4.89 10.21
CA PHE A 269 3.19 3.50 9.82
C PHE A 269 4.52 3.33 9.10
N LEU A 270 5.26 4.43 8.90
CA LEU A 270 6.62 4.48 8.36
C LEU A 270 7.50 5.32 9.29
N SER A 271 8.74 4.89 9.48
CA SER A 271 9.74 5.70 10.18
C SER A 271 10.31 6.77 9.25
N SER A 272 10.25 8.04 9.65
CA SER A 272 10.81 9.17 8.88
C SER A 272 12.29 8.96 8.57
N CYS A 273 13.08 8.58 9.57
CA CYS A 273 14.51 8.38 9.49
C CYS A 273 14.90 7.02 8.90
N LEU A 274 14.29 5.92 9.37
CA LEU A 274 14.71 4.59 8.93
C LEU A 274 14.32 4.31 7.48
N MET A 275 13.25 4.91 6.95
CA MET A 275 12.95 4.82 5.52
C MET A 275 13.98 5.56 4.64
N VAL A 276 14.57 6.66 5.14
CA VAL A 276 15.67 7.33 4.43
C VAL A 276 16.92 6.45 4.46
N ALA A 277 17.27 5.88 5.60
CA ALA A 277 18.41 4.95 5.69
C ALA A 277 18.21 3.72 4.78
N ASP A 278 17.01 3.13 4.78
CA ASP A 278 16.66 2.00 3.90
C ASP A 278 16.70 2.39 2.41
N LEU A 279 16.30 3.60 2.02
CA LEU A 279 16.50 4.08 0.64
C LEU A 279 17.99 4.20 0.29
N MET A 280 18.77 4.87 1.14
CA MET A 280 20.16 5.20 0.83
C MET A 280 21.05 3.97 0.69
N ARG A 281 20.72 2.87 1.38
CA ARG A 281 21.41 1.57 1.22
C ARG A 281 21.33 1.01 -0.21
N ARG A 282 20.29 1.37 -0.97
CA ARG A 282 20.11 0.93 -2.37
C ARG A 282 20.94 1.75 -3.36
N LEU A 283 21.45 2.90 -2.92
CA LEU A 283 22.08 3.90 -3.79
C LEU A 283 23.59 3.95 -3.62
N MET A 284 24.06 3.74 -2.40
CA MET A 284 25.46 3.80 -2.01
C MET A 284 26.09 2.41 -2.01
N ASN A 285 27.39 2.34 -2.29
CA ASN A 285 28.12 1.09 -2.02
C ASN A 285 28.29 0.89 -0.49
N GLN A 286 28.68 -0.31 -0.07
CA GLN A 286 28.77 -0.69 1.35
C GLN A 286 29.63 0.29 2.18
N ARG A 287 30.77 0.74 1.66
CA ARG A 287 31.66 1.66 2.37
C ARG A 287 31.03 3.05 2.51
N GLU A 288 30.54 3.61 1.41
CA GLU A 288 29.88 4.91 1.38
C GLU A 288 28.67 4.92 2.33
N TYR A 289 27.87 3.86 2.31
CA TYR A 289 26.70 3.73 3.17
C TYR A 289 27.07 3.64 4.65
N ALA A 290 28.07 2.84 5.01
CA ALA A 290 28.52 2.71 6.40
C ALA A 290 29.06 4.03 6.97
N GLU A 291 29.80 4.80 6.16
CA GLU A 291 30.30 6.14 6.49
C GLU A 291 29.15 7.16 6.61
N TRP A 292 28.24 7.20 5.63
CA TRP A 292 27.07 8.08 5.64
C TRP A 292 26.16 7.80 6.84
N LEU A 293 25.89 6.53 7.15
CA LEU A 293 25.02 6.13 8.25
C LEU A 293 25.54 6.62 9.61
N SER A 294 26.87 6.67 9.79
CA SER A 294 27.49 7.21 11.01
C SER A 294 27.21 8.70 11.21
N GLY A 295 27.07 9.47 10.12
CA GLY A 295 26.67 10.87 10.18
C GLY A 295 25.15 11.06 10.28
N PHE A 296 24.38 10.19 9.64
CA PHE A 296 22.92 10.27 9.60
C PHE A 296 22.26 9.82 10.92
N LEU A 297 22.75 8.74 11.53
CA LEU A 297 22.26 8.18 12.79
C LEU A 297 23.45 7.87 13.75
N PRO A 298 24.10 8.90 14.31
CA PRO A 298 25.30 8.72 15.15
C PRO A 298 25.04 8.00 16.47
N ALA A 299 23.78 7.95 16.92
CA ALA A 299 23.37 7.31 18.17
C ALA A 299 23.07 5.80 18.04
N LEU A 300 23.32 5.18 16.88
CA LEU A 300 23.12 3.74 16.73
C LEU A 300 24.00 2.96 17.71
N PRO A 301 23.43 2.04 18.52
CA PRO A 301 24.23 1.29 19.48
C PRO A 301 25.15 0.27 18.82
N THR A 302 26.22 -0.05 19.54
CA THR A 302 27.21 -1.06 19.19
C THR A 302 27.32 -2.18 20.23
N ASP A 303 26.44 -2.16 21.23
CA ASP A 303 26.40 -3.10 22.37
C ASP A 303 25.48 -4.31 22.13
N GLY A 304 24.82 -4.35 20.97
CA GLY A 304 23.90 -5.43 20.59
C GLY A 304 22.51 -5.35 21.22
N ARG A 305 22.20 -4.32 22.03
CA ARG A 305 20.86 -4.15 22.60
C ARG A 305 19.84 -3.80 21.52
N GLY A 306 18.62 -4.32 21.68
CA GLY A 306 17.52 -4.11 20.73
C GLY A 306 16.51 -3.04 21.16
N ASP A 307 16.61 -2.53 22.38
CA ASP A 307 15.62 -1.64 23.02
C ASP A 307 15.97 -0.15 22.87
N TRP A 308 16.95 0.19 22.03
CA TRP A 308 17.34 1.59 21.78
C TRP A 308 16.32 2.37 20.96
N LEU A 309 15.43 1.68 20.25
CA LEU A 309 14.31 2.25 19.52
C LEU A 309 13.01 1.77 20.16
N GLU A 310 12.22 2.71 20.69
CA GLU A 310 10.96 2.38 21.33
C GLU A 310 9.93 1.86 20.31
N MET A 311 9.20 0.80 20.68
CA MET A 311 8.11 0.25 19.87
C MET A 311 6.92 1.21 19.81
N GLY A 312 6.25 1.25 18.66
CA GLY A 312 4.96 1.91 18.54
C GLY A 312 3.92 1.21 19.43
N VAL A 313 3.11 1.98 20.13
CA VAL A 313 2.09 1.46 21.07
C VAL A 313 0.70 1.83 20.57
N VAL A 314 -0.10 0.81 20.22
CA VAL A 314 -1.51 0.97 19.87
C VAL A 314 -2.37 0.80 21.12
N LYS A 315 -3.08 1.86 21.53
CA LYS A 315 -4.02 1.82 22.66
C LYS A 315 -5.44 1.44 22.25
N ASP A 316 -5.82 1.74 21.01
CA ASP A 316 -7.11 1.39 20.43
C ASP A 316 -6.88 0.81 19.02
N PRO A 317 -6.95 -0.52 18.84
CA PRO A 317 -6.75 -1.17 17.55
C PRO A 317 -7.96 -1.02 16.62
N THR A 318 -9.09 -0.47 17.08
CA THR A 318 -10.29 -0.24 16.26
C THR A 318 -10.22 1.08 15.50
N ASP A 319 -9.37 2.02 15.96
CA ASP A 319 -9.13 3.29 15.28
C ASP A 319 -8.18 3.07 14.08
N GLY A 320 -8.67 3.38 12.88
CA GLY A 320 -7.94 3.18 11.63
C GLY A 320 -6.67 4.02 11.49
N LYS A 321 -6.50 5.07 12.28
CA LYS A 321 -5.27 5.88 12.32
C LYS A 321 -4.31 5.40 13.39
N LEU A 322 -4.79 5.05 14.58
CA LEU A 322 -3.91 4.60 15.66
C LEU A 322 -3.29 3.23 15.35
N VAL A 323 -4.02 2.34 14.67
CA VAL A 323 -3.50 1.03 14.24
C VAL A 323 -2.31 1.12 13.29
N HIS A 324 -2.04 2.29 12.69
CA HIS A 324 -0.84 2.51 11.89
C HIS A 324 0.45 2.18 12.64
N LEU A 325 0.49 2.38 13.96
CA LEU A 325 1.68 2.11 14.77
C LEU A 325 2.07 0.61 14.80
N ASP A 326 1.12 -0.30 14.58
CA ASP A 326 1.45 -1.72 14.37
C ASP A 326 2.21 -1.92 13.05
N GLY A 327 1.81 -1.21 12.00
CA GLY A 327 2.52 -1.17 10.72
C GLY A 327 3.86 -0.45 10.80
N LEU A 328 3.99 0.55 11.69
CA LEU A 328 5.28 1.19 11.99
C LEU A 328 6.27 0.19 12.54
N ASN A 329 5.84 -0.69 13.46
CA ASN A 329 6.70 -1.73 13.99
C ASN A 329 7.17 -2.67 12.87
N LEU A 330 6.26 -3.13 11.99
CA LEU A 330 6.66 -3.95 10.83
C LEU A 330 7.62 -3.20 9.89
N SER A 331 7.36 -1.94 9.59
CA SER A 331 8.17 -1.16 8.65
C SER A 331 9.55 -0.83 9.19
N ARG A 332 9.66 -0.53 10.49
CA ARG A 332 10.94 -0.44 11.20
C ARG A 332 11.68 -1.76 11.12
N ALA A 333 11.02 -2.89 11.33
CA ALA A 333 11.67 -4.20 11.32
C ALA A 333 12.40 -4.49 10.00
N TRP A 334 11.73 -4.36 8.86
CA TRP A 334 12.40 -4.61 7.58
C TRP A 334 13.43 -3.53 7.22
N ALA A 335 13.22 -2.27 7.61
CA ALA A 335 14.20 -1.21 7.37
C ALA A 335 15.49 -1.48 8.14
N LEU A 336 15.38 -1.89 9.40
CA LEU A 336 16.52 -2.28 10.24
C LEU A 336 17.26 -3.49 9.67
N GLU A 337 16.55 -4.50 9.15
CA GLU A 337 17.19 -5.62 8.45
C GLU A 337 17.89 -5.18 7.16
N GLY A 338 17.27 -4.28 6.39
CA GLY A 338 17.86 -3.70 5.21
C GLY A 338 19.13 -2.93 5.54
N MET A 339 19.08 -2.03 6.52
CA MET A 339 20.24 -1.28 7.00
C MET A 339 21.38 -2.22 7.40
N ALA A 340 21.08 -3.27 8.18
CA ALA A 340 22.09 -4.24 8.60
C ALA A 340 22.72 -5.01 7.42
N SER A 341 21.93 -5.34 6.38
CA SER A 341 22.42 -6.05 5.19
C SER A 341 23.40 -5.25 4.32
N ALA A 342 23.40 -3.92 4.46
CA ALA A 342 24.26 -3.04 3.68
C ALA A 342 25.53 -2.59 4.43
N LEU A 343 25.71 -3.03 5.68
CA LEU A 343 26.92 -2.80 6.46
C LEU A 343 27.94 -3.94 6.26
N PRO A 344 29.26 -3.69 6.47
CA PRO A 344 30.26 -4.77 6.57
C PRO A 344 29.87 -5.82 7.62
N ASP A 345 30.24 -7.08 7.41
CA ASP A 345 29.84 -8.18 8.32
C ASP A 345 30.37 -8.01 9.75
N ASP A 346 31.48 -7.30 9.93
CA ASP A 346 32.11 -6.96 11.21
C ASP A 346 31.69 -5.59 11.76
N ASP A 347 30.76 -4.88 11.11
CA ASP A 347 30.27 -3.58 11.61
C ASP A 347 29.54 -3.76 12.95
N PRO A 348 29.98 -3.07 14.02
CA PRO A 348 29.48 -3.32 15.37
C PRO A 348 28.00 -2.91 15.56
N ARG A 349 27.42 -2.11 14.64
CA ARG A 349 26.01 -1.69 14.72
C ARG A 349 25.05 -2.81 14.31
N ARG A 350 25.51 -3.81 13.55
CA ARG A 350 24.65 -4.86 12.99
C ARG A 350 23.89 -5.64 14.04
N ALA A 351 24.52 -5.98 15.16
CA ALA A 351 23.90 -6.75 16.24
C ALA A 351 22.67 -6.01 16.82
N ALA A 352 22.81 -4.71 17.10
CA ALA A 352 21.73 -3.89 17.66
C ALA A 352 20.59 -3.68 16.65
N LEU A 353 20.92 -3.43 15.38
CA LEU A 353 19.92 -3.31 14.29
C LEU A 353 19.07 -4.58 14.17
N LEU A 354 19.72 -5.75 14.11
CA LEU A 354 19.02 -7.03 13.97
C LEU A 354 18.23 -7.41 15.23
N ALA A 355 18.72 -7.06 16.42
CA ALA A 355 17.98 -7.27 17.68
C ALA A 355 16.70 -6.43 17.71
N SER A 356 16.79 -5.16 17.31
CA SER A 356 15.65 -4.24 17.25
C SER A 356 14.65 -4.68 16.18
N ALA A 357 15.14 -5.11 15.01
CA ALA A 357 14.31 -5.63 13.94
C ALA A 357 13.42 -6.78 14.42
N ARG A 358 13.97 -7.72 15.20
CA ARG A 358 13.21 -8.83 15.80
C ARG A 358 12.14 -8.35 16.78
N LEU A 359 12.45 -7.40 17.65
CA LEU A 359 11.48 -6.88 18.62
C LEU A 359 10.28 -6.22 17.93
N HIS A 360 10.56 -5.29 17.00
CA HIS A 360 9.51 -4.61 16.25
C HIS A 360 8.74 -5.57 15.34
N GLY A 361 9.42 -6.47 14.63
CA GLY A 361 8.80 -7.43 13.72
C GLY A 361 7.84 -8.38 14.46
N ASN A 362 8.24 -8.89 15.62
CA ASN A 362 7.40 -9.75 16.45
C ASN A 362 6.17 -9.00 17.01
N SER A 363 6.36 -7.75 17.44
CA SER A 363 5.26 -6.92 17.95
C SER A 363 4.23 -6.65 16.84
N GLY A 364 4.68 -6.21 15.67
CA GLY A 364 3.79 -5.94 14.55
C GLY A 364 3.10 -7.20 14.00
N GLU A 365 3.80 -8.33 13.94
CA GLU A 365 3.21 -9.62 13.54
C GLU A 365 2.13 -10.09 14.53
N GLN A 366 2.32 -9.88 15.83
CA GLN A 366 1.29 -10.19 16.82
C GLN A 366 0.00 -9.41 16.55
N ALA A 367 0.10 -8.15 16.12
CA ALA A 367 -1.05 -7.31 15.82
C ALA A 367 -1.85 -7.78 14.59
N VAL A 368 -1.21 -8.41 13.59
CA VAL A 368 -1.91 -8.99 12.42
C VAL A 368 -2.93 -10.05 12.83
N ARG A 369 -2.74 -10.69 13.99
CA ARG A 369 -3.64 -11.73 14.50
C ARG A 369 -4.90 -11.18 15.18
N THR A 370 -5.03 -9.86 15.29
CA THR A 370 -6.21 -9.22 15.88
C THR A 370 -7.36 -9.12 14.87
N PRO A 371 -8.63 -9.25 15.29
CA PRO A 371 -9.77 -9.37 14.37
C PRO A 371 -10.28 -8.03 13.79
N HIS A 372 -9.57 -6.92 14.01
CA HIS A 372 -10.08 -5.60 13.67
C HIS A 372 -9.81 -5.23 12.20
N TYR A 373 -10.87 -4.92 11.46
CA TYR A 373 -10.79 -4.59 10.04
C TYR A 373 -9.86 -3.40 9.76
N SER A 374 -9.82 -2.41 10.66
CA SER A 374 -8.95 -1.22 10.63
C SER A 374 -7.48 -1.54 10.34
N GLY A 375 -6.94 -2.62 10.93
CA GLY A 375 -5.57 -3.08 10.69
C GLY A 375 -5.48 -4.27 9.73
N SER A 376 -6.44 -5.19 9.78
CA SER A 376 -6.30 -6.49 9.10
C SER A 376 -6.13 -6.36 7.59
N HIS A 377 -6.79 -5.38 6.95
CA HIS A 377 -6.84 -5.29 5.50
C HIS A 377 -5.50 -4.99 4.80
N TRP A 378 -4.48 -4.50 5.53
CA TRP A 378 -3.17 -4.14 4.95
C TRP A 378 -1.97 -4.66 5.76
N LEU A 379 -2.06 -4.81 7.09
CA LEU A 379 -0.93 -5.21 7.94
C LEU A 379 -0.31 -6.57 7.55
N ALA A 380 -1.12 -7.50 7.03
CA ALA A 380 -0.63 -8.79 6.56
C ALA A 380 0.36 -8.65 5.39
N SER A 381 0.22 -7.60 4.55
CA SER A 381 1.19 -7.32 3.49
C SER A 381 2.52 -6.84 4.07
N PHE A 382 2.50 -5.98 5.10
CA PHE A 382 3.69 -5.52 5.81
C PHE A 382 4.42 -6.69 6.51
N ALA A 383 3.67 -7.58 7.15
CA ALA A 383 4.23 -8.76 7.82
C ALA A 383 4.84 -9.74 6.81
N THR A 384 4.16 -9.98 5.68
CA THR A 384 4.74 -10.78 4.59
C THR A 384 5.99 -10.12 4.02
N TYR A 385 6.00 -8.79 3.81
CA TYR A 385 7.17 -8.06 3.32
C TYR A 385 8.39 -8.32 4.21
N TRP A 386 8.23 -8.15 5.53
CA TRP A 386 9.28 -8.45 6.51
C TRP A 386 9.68 -9.93 6.51
N ARG A 387 8.73 -10.86 6.70
CA ARG A 387 9.00 -12.32 6.80
C ARG A 387 9.76 -12.89 5.63
N THR A 388 9.38 -12.45 4.43
CA THR A 388 9.97 -12.93 3.19
C THR A 388 11.19 -12.12 2.77
N ARG A 389 11.60 -11.15 3.60
CA ARG A 389 12.72 -10.23 3.36
C ARG A 389 12.64 -9.54 2.00
N ARG A 390 11.43 -9.10 1.60
CA ARG A 390 11.26 -8.36 0.35
C ARG A 390 12.15 -7.11 0.38
N GLY A 391 12.85 -6.83 -0.72
CA GLY A 391 13.76 -5.69 -0.82
C GLY A 391 15.17 -5.93 -0.26
N ILE A 392 15.49 -7.16 0.16
CA ILE A 392 16.86 -7.63 0.45
C ILE A 392 17.14 -8.77 -0.53
N ASP A 393 18.06 -8.55 -1.48
CA ASP A 393 18.43 -9.58 -2.45
C ASP A 393 19.27 -10.67 -1.77
N LYS A 394 18.84 -11.94 -1.87
CA LYS A 394 19.57 -13.10 -1.31
C LYS A 394 20.98 -13.27 -1.92
N ASN A 395 21.22 -12.67 -3.09
CA ASN A 395 22.44 -12.80 -3.88
C ASN A 395 23.20 -11.48 -4.09
N SER A 396 22.88 -10.41 -3.36
CA SER A 396 23.68 -9.17 -3.44
C SER A 396 24.98 -9.29 -2.66
N SER A 397 25.85 -10.23 -3.06
CA SER A 397 27.26 -9.89 -3.19
C SER A 397 27.33 -8.82 -4.28
N ASN A 398 27.27 -7.57 -3.82
CA ASN A 398 27.47 -6.29 -4.51
C ASN A 398 27.81 -6.39 -6.02
N PRO A 399 27.02 -5.83 -6.95
CA PRO A 399 27.40 -5.72 -8.36
C PRO A 399 28.45 -4.62 -8.55
N ALA A 400 29.66 -4.85 -8.03
CA ALA A 400 30.91 -4.15 -8.32
C ALA A 400 32.05 -4.88 -7.60
N SER A 401 32.41 -6.05 -8.11
CA SER A 401 33.78 -6.60 -8.02
C SER A 401 34.48 -6.36 -9.34
#